data_AF-A0AAW9L8P6-F1
#
_entry.id   AF-A0AAW9L8P6-F1
#
_cell.length_a   1.000
_cell.length_b   1.000
_cell.length_c   1.000
_cell.angle_alpha   90.00
_cell.angle_beta   90.00
_cell.angle_gamma   90.00
#
_symmetry.space_group_name_H-M   'P 1'
#
loop_
_entity.id
_entity.type
_entity.pdbx_description
1 polymer ?
#
loop_
_entity_poly.entity_id
_entity_poly.type
_entity_poly.pdbx_seq_one_letter_code
_entity_poly.pdbx_strand_id
1 'polypeptide(L)'
;MDDGVATGSTVRACLQQLRNADAARVVLAVPVGPPETVRELRDLADEVVCLQTPGDFMGVGQFYDRFDQVSDEEAMSYLERDA
;
A
#
# COMPACT_ATOMS: atom_id res chain seq x y z
N MET A 1 -1.55 3.47 -4.21
CA MET A 1 -0.86 2.18 -4.40
C MET A 1 0.29 2.12 -3.44
N ASP A 2 0.78 0.92 -3.11
CA ASP A 2 1.96 0.70 -2.27
C ASP A 2 2.69 -0.58 -2.74
N ASP A 3 3.94 -0.79 -2.35
CA ASP A 3 4.72 -2.01 -2.67
C ASP A 3 4.23 -3.25 -1.89
N GLY A 4 3.57 -3.02 -0.76
CA GLY A 4 2.95 -4.04 0.03
C GLY A 4 2.40 -3.43 1.30
N VAL A 5 1.76 -4.26 2.12
CA VAL A 5 1.23 -3.80 3.40
C VAL A 5 1.54 -4.80 4.48
N ALA A 6 2.34 -4.38 5.46
CA ALA A 6 2.65 -5.20 6.63
C ALA A 6 1.57 -5.04 7.71
N THR A 7 1.61 -3.93 8.47
CA THR A 7 0.62 -3.65 9.53
C THR A 7 -0.58 -2.83 9.02
N GLY A 8 -0.41 -2.11 7.91
CA GLY A 8 -1.42 -1.23 7.34
C GLY A 8 -1.53 0.15 8.00
N SER A 9 -0.70 0.51 8.97
CA SER A 9 -0.82 1.80 9.68
C SER A 9 -0.78 3.01 8.75
N THR A 10 0.19 3.06 7.83
CA THR A 10 0.32 4.14 6.84
C THR A 10 -0.90 4.20 5.93
N VAL A 11 -1.30 3.05 5.40
CA VAL A 11 -2.46 2.93 4.52
C VAL A 11 -3.74 3.42 5.22
N ARG A 12 -3.97 3.04 6.49
CA ARG A 12 -5.13 3.51 7.27
C ARG A 12 -5.16 5.02 7.41
N ALA A 13 -4.02 5.64 7.70
CA ALA A 13 -3.92 7.09 7.78
C ALA A 13 -4.25 7.75 6.43
N CYS A 14 -3.73 7.22 5.32
CA CYS A 14 -4.04 7.70 3.97
C CYS A 14 -5.53 7.55 3.63
N LEU A 15 -6.14 6.38 3.91
CA LEU A 15 -7.57 6.14 3.67
C LEU A 15 -8.44 7.12 4.47
N GLN A 16 -8.08 7.40 5.73
CA GLN A 16 -8.79 8.40 6.53
C GLN A 16 -8.65 9.81 5.95
N GLN A 17 -7.46 10.19 5.47
CA GLN A 17 -7.25 11.50 4.84
C GLN A 17 -8.07 11.64 3.55
N LEU A 18 -8.12 10.60 2.70
CA LEU A 18 -8.93 10.61 1.48
C LEU A 18 -10.43 10.71 1.77
N ARG A 19 -10.92 10.02 2.80
CA ARG A 19 -12.30 10.15 3.28
C ARG A 19 -12.59 11.59 3.75
N ASN A 20 -11.68 12.20 4.50
CA ASN A 20 -11.84 13.58 4.96
C ASN A 20 -11.76 14.61 3.84
N ALA A 21 -11.18 14.25 2.69
CA ALA A 21 -11.12 15.07 1.49
C ALA A 21 -12.33 14.84 0.56
N ASP A 22 -13.38 14.16 1.02
CA ASP A 22 -14.59 13.82 0.25
C ASP A 22 -14.28 13.11 -1.08
N ALA A 23 -13.28 12.23 -1.08
CA ALA A 23 -12.98 11.41 -2.26
C ALA A 23 -14.21 10.57 -2.67
N ALA A 24 -14.65 10.73 -3.92
CA ALA A 24 -15.85 10.05 -4.41
C ALA A 24 -15.72 8.52 -4.45
N ARG A 25 -14.49 8.01 -4.55
CA ARG A 25 -14.16 6.58 -4.52
C ARG A 25 -12.69 6.39 -4.18
N VAL A 26 -12.38 5.41 -3.33
CA VAL A 26 -11.02 5.06 -2.89
C VAL A 26 -10.74 3.59 -3.16
N VAL A 27 -9.76 3.33 -4.02
CA VAL A 27 -9.25 1.98 -4.33
C VAL A 27 -7.83 1.84 -3.79
N LEU A 28 -7.63 0.88 -2.89
CA LEU A 28 -6.30 0.46 -2.48
C LEU A 28 -5.82 -0.68 -3.37
N ALA A 29 -4.67 -0.52 -4.01
CA ALA A 29 -4.01 -1.59 -4.75
C ALA A 29 -2.60 -1.82 -4.18
N VAL A 30 -2.33 -3.06 -3.78
CA VAL A 30 -1.05 -3.52 -3.22
C VAL A 30 -0.73 -4.93 -3.71
N PRO A 31 0.54 -5.26 -4.02
CA PRO A 31 0.93 -6.61 -4.42
C PRO A 31 0.70 -7.66 -3.32
N VAL A 32 1.07 -7.37 -2.07
CA VAL A 32 1.09 -8.37 -0.99
C VAL A 32 0.76 -7.78 0.37
N GLY A 33 0.11 -8.58 1.23
CA GLY A 33 -0.05 -8.28 2.66
C GLY A 33 -0.65 -9.44 3.46
N PRO A 34 -0.57 -9.46 4.80
CA PRO A 34 -1.17 -10.50 5.62
C PRO A 34 -2.69 -10.60 5.41
N PRO A 35 -3.29 -11.81 5.44
CA PRO A 35 -4.73 -12.01 5.30
C PRO A 35 -5.58 -11.13 6.22
N GLU A 36 -5.17 -11.00 7.48
CA GLU A 36 -5.88 -10.22 8.51
C GLU A 36 -5.83 -8.71 8.18
N THR A 37 -4.65 -8.18 7.88
CA THR A 37 -4.47 -6.77 7.50
C THR A 37 -5.26 -6.42 6.25
N VAL A 38 -5.24 -7.26 5.22
CA VAL A 38 -6.01 -7.03 3.98
C VAL A 38 -7.50 -7.11 4.23
N ARG A 39 -7.96 -8.01 5.12
CA ARG A 39 -9.38 -8.09 5.51
C ARG A 39 -9.83 -6.80 6.19
N GLU A 40 -9.07 -6.30 7.16
CA GLU A 40 -9.41 -5.06 7.88
C GLU A 40 -9.37 -3.83 6.96
N LEU A 41 -8.49 -3.80 5.96
CA LEU A 41 -8.43 -2.71 4.98
C LEU A 41 -9.62 -2.68 4.03
N ARG A 42 -10.26 -3.83 3.76
CA ARG A 42 -11.50 -3.91 2.96
C ARG A 42 -12.68 -3.20 3.61
N ASP A 43 -12.64 -2.99 4.93
CA ASP A 43 -13.66 -2.21 5.65
C ASP A 43 -13.40 -0.68 5.56
N LEU A 44 -12.20 -0.29 5.10
CA LEU A 44 -11.72 1.10 5.09
C LEU A 44 -11.64 1.73 3.70
N ALA A 45 -11.60 0.93 2.64
CA ALA A 45 -11.62 1.40 1.24
C ALA A 45 -12.86 0.86 0.51
N ASP A 46 -13.29 1.52 -0.57
CA ASP A 46 -14.39 1.01 -1.40
C ASP A 46 -14.01 -0.28 -2.13
N GLU A 47 -12.72 -0.42 -2.45
CA GLU A 47 -12.16 -1.62 -3.05
C GLU A 47 -10.71 -1.82 -2.59
N VAL A 48 -10.34 -3.08 -2.36
CA VAL A 48 -8.95 -3.49 -2.11
C VAL A 48 -8.56 -4.58 -3.10
N VAL A 49 -7.62 -4.24 -3.97
CA VAL A 49 -6.97 -5.17 -4.89
C VAL A 49 -5.65 -5.61 -4.27
N CYS A 50 -5.59 -6.88 -3.85
CA CYS A 50 -4.38 -7.48 -3.31
C CYS A 50 -4.08 -8.79 -4.04
N LEU A 51 -2.90 -8.89 -4.65
CA LEU A 51 -2.54 -10.05 -5.49
C LEU A 51 -2.25 -11.29 -4.64
N GLN A 52 -1.59 -11.12 -3.49
CA GLN A 52 -1.21 -12.23 -2.61
C GLN A 52 -1.50 -11.93 -1.13
N THR A 53 -2.10 -12.90 -0.45
CA THR A 53 -2.35 -12.86 1.00
C THR A 53 -1.77 -14.08 1.72
N PRO A 54 -0.44 -14.15 1.88
CA PRO A 54 0.24 -15.32 2.43
C PRO A 54 0.09 -15.42 3.95
N GLY A 55 -0.12 -16.63 4.47
CA GLY A 55 -0.30 -16.87 5.90
C GLY A 55 0.99 -16.77 6.72
N ASP A 56 2.14 -17.00 6.08
CA ASP A 56 3.50 -16.91 6.61
C ASP A 56 4.18 -15.58 6.24
N PHE A 57 3.45 -14.48 6.40
CA PHE A 57 3.97 -13.15 6.11
C PHE A 57 5.00 -12.70 7.17
N MET A 58 6.24 -12.42 6.76
CA MET A 58 7.30 -11.88 7.64
C MET A 58 7.63 -10.42 7.32
N GLY A 59 7.44 -9.99 6.08
CA GLY A 59 7.71 -8.63 5.62
C GLY A 59 7.47 -8.48 4.13
N VAL A 60 7.31 -7.25 3.64
CA VAL A 60 7.04 -6.99 2.21
C VAL A 60 8.20 -7.46 1.33
N GLY A 61 9.44 -7.16 1.73
CA GLY A 61 10.63 -7.48 0.94
C GLY A 61 10.85 -8.97 0.66
N GLN A 62 10.22 -9.89 1.40
CA GLN A 62 10.36 -11.33 1.13
C GLN A 62 9.70 -11.76 -0.20
N PHE A 63 8.84 -10.91 -0.77
CA PHE A 63 8.13 -11.17 -2.03
C PHE A 63 8.80 -10.56 -3.26
N TYR A 64 9.98 -9.96 -3.07
CA TYR A 64 10.72 -9.27 -4.12
C TYR A 64 12.13 -9.85 -4.24
N ASP A 65 12.52 -10.25 -5.45
CA ASP A 65 13.90 -10.67 -5.74
C ASP A 65 14.90 -9.54 -5.46
N ARG A 66 14.46 -8.29 -5.62
CA ARG A 66 15.20 -7.06 -5.29
C ARG A 66 14.29 -6.10 -4.55
N PHE A 67 14.69 -5.75 -3.33
CA PHE A 67 13.96 -4.82 -2.46
C PHE A 67 14.93 -3.76 -1.94
N ASP A 68 15.58 -3.08 -2.89
CA ASP A 68 16.57 -2.04 -2.61
C ASP A 68 15.87 -0.79 -2.05
N GLN A 69 16.52 -0.10 -1.11
CA GLN A 69 15.99 1.14 -0.55
C GLN A 69 16.00 2.24 -1.61
N VAL A 70 14.85 2.87 -1.84
CA VAL A 70 14.73 4.09 -2.66
C VAL A 70 15.13 5.29 -1.81
N SER A 71 16.08 6.12 -2.27
CA SER A 71 16.48 7.34 -1.56
C SER A 71 15.49 8.48 -1.82
N ASP A 72 15.52 9.51 -0.97
CA ASP A 72 14.69 10.71 -1.18
C ASP A 72 15.03 11.40 -2.51
N GLU A 73 16.31 11.47 -2.88
CA GLU A 73 16.72 12.06 -4.18
C GLU A 73 16.18 11.26 -5.36
N GLU A 74 16.23 9.93 -5.28
CA GLU A 74 15.67 9.06 -6.32
C GLU A 74 14.14 9.24 -6.40
N ALA A 75 13.45 9.25 -5.27
CA ALA A 75 12.00 9.44 -5.20
C ALA A 75 11.58 10.79 -5.81
N MET A 76 12.28 11.87 -5.46
CA MET A 76 12.02 13.22 -6.01
C MET A 76 12.24 13.27 -7.52
N SER A 77 13.24 12.55 -8.04
CA SER A 77 13.50 12.50 -9.47
C SER A 77 12.33 11.92 -10.29
N TYR A 78 11.49 11.07 -9.69
CA TYR A 78 10.28 10.55 -10.34
C TYR A 78 9.17 11.61 -10.41
N LEU A 79 9.02 12.42 -9.35
CA LEU A 79 7.99 13.47 -9.30
C LEU A 79 8.28 14.62 -10.28
N GLU A 80 9.56 14.95 -10.48
CA GLU A 80 9.98 16.00 -11.41
C GLU A 80 9.83 15.59 -12.88
N ARG A 81 9.83 14.29 -13.18
CA ARG A 81 9.70 13.76 -14.54
C ARG A 81 8.27 13.83 -15.08
N ASP A 82 7.29 13.84 -14.19
CA ASP A 82 5.85 13.86 -14.52
C ASP A 82 5.21 15.26 -14.36
N ALA A 83 6.04 16.29 -14.14
CA ALA A 83 5.63 17.70 -14.03
C ALA A 83 5.63 18.45 -15.37
#